data_AF-A0A6M3JXS8-F1
#
_entry.id   AF-A0A6M3JXS8-F1
#
_cell.length_a   1.000
_cell.length_b   1.000
_cell.length_c   1.000
_cell.angle_alpha   90.00
_cell.angle_beta   90.00
_cell.angle_gamma   90.00
#
_symmetry.space_group_name_H-M   'P 1'
#
loop_
_entity.id
_entity.type
_entity.pdbx_description
1 polymer ?
#
loop_
_entity_poly.entity_id
_entity_poly.type
_entity_poly.pdbx_seq_one_letter_code
_entity_poly.pdbx_strand_id
1 'polypeptide(L)'
;MGISVDFKKGTQAQLNALTPRSGEPYWQTDKLRMLMGNGVVAGGIPIGGSLIIEHHTASDTLTKEETGSIHTNLGATGAITFTLPQDAVAGTSFHFVVMAAYSLALNPGAAGGLYIVGAKHTDNEDWAADAIGESVFLVADGNGDWVALYETGTWGAVA
;
A
#
# COMPACT_ATOMS: atom_id res chain seq x y z
N MET A 1 25.97 12.42 -33.35
CA MET A 1 24.56 12.54 -33.74
C MET A 1 23.76 11.84 -32.65
N GLY A 2 22.97 12.57 -31.85
CA GLY A 2 22.15 11.96 -30.79
C GLY A 2 20.80 11.51 -31.34
N ILE A 3 20.34 10.31 -30.97
CA ILE A 3 18.95 9.89 -31.22
C ILE A 3 18.12 10.34 -30.02
N SER A 4 17.02 11.04 -30.29
CA SER A 4 15.97 11.32 -29.30
C SER A 4 14.80 10.40 -29.57
N VAL A 5 14.27 9.76 -28.52
CA VAL A 5 13.09 8.89 -28.58
C VAL A 5 12.04 9.48 -27.66
N ASP A 6 10.91 9.89 -28.24
CA ASP A 6 9.74 10.34 -27.48
C ASP A 6 8.75 9.20 -27.29
N PHE A 7 8.33 8.98 -26.05
CA PHE A 7 7.29 8.02 -25.72
C PHE A 7 5.91 8.69 -25.74
N LYS A 8 4.87 7.88 -25.96
CA LYS A 8 3.50 8.32 -25.67
C LYS A 8 3.40 8.70 -24.19
N LYS A 9 2.71 9.79 -23.88
CA LYS A 9 2.65 10.34 -22.52
C LYS A 9 1.26 10.88 -22.16
N GLY A 10 0.90 10.83 -20.88
CA GLY A 10 -0.36 11.34 -20.38
C GLY A 10 -0.49 11.24 -18.85
N THR A 11 -1.53 11.85 -18.29
CA THR A 11 -1.93 11.72 -16.88
C THR A 11 -2.53 10.34 -16.59
N GLN A 12 -2.65 9.93 -15.32
CA GLN A 12 -3.30 8.66 -14.95
C GLN A 12 -4.71 8.56 -15.54
N ALA A 13 -5.49 9.63 -15.47
CA ALA A 13 -6.86 9.65 -15.97
C ALA A 13 -6.91 9.41 -17.49
N GLN A 14 -5.99 10.00 -18.24
CA GLN A 14 -5.88 9.77 -19.68
C GLN A 14 -5.42 8.35 -20.01
N LEU A 15 -4.47 7.81 -19.23
CA LEU A 15 -3.96 6.46 -19.43
C LEU A 15 -4.99 5.40 -19.05
N ASN A 16 -5.82 5.61 -18.02
CA ASN A 16 -6.90 4.71 -17.62
C ASN A 16 -7.97 4.52 -18.71
N ALA A 17 -8.09 5.48 -19.63
CA ALA A 17 -8.99 5.38 -20.78
C ALA A 17 -8.38 4.59 -21.96
N LEU A 18 -7.12 4.16 -21.84
CA LEU A 18 -6.37 3.46 -22.87
C LEU A 18 -6.03 2.05 -22.39
N THR A 19 -6.06 1.08 -23.29
CA THR A 19 -5.44 -0.25 -23.09
C THR A 19 -4.22 -0.34 -24.00
N PRO A 20 -3.02 0.05 -23.52
CA PRO A 20 -1.76 -0.08 -24.23
C PRO A 20 -1.54 -1.47 -24.82
N ARG A 21 -1.01 -1.54 -26.06
CA ARG A 21 -0.64 -2.82 -26.67
C ARG A 21 0.48 -3.48 -25.88
N SER A 22 0.57 -4.81 -25.96
CA SER A 22 1.66 -5.54 -25.31
C SER A 22 3.04 -5.01 -25.76
N GLY A 23 3.90 -4.68 -24.80
CA GLY A 23 5.24 -4.13 -25.01
C GLY A 23 5.29 -2.63 -25.33
N GLU A 24 4.16 -1.93 -25.37
CA GLU A 24 4.13 -0.50 -25.70
C GLU A 24 4.48 0.34 -24.45
N PRO A 25 5.58 1.12 -24.46
CA PRO A 25 5.95 1.97 -23.34
C PRO A 25 5.15 3.28 -23.33
N TYR A 26 4.73 3.70 -22.15
CA TYR A 26 4.08 4.99 -21.91
C TYR A 26 4.75 5.72 -20.76
N TRP A 27 4.83 7.04 -20.85
CA TRP A 27 5.27 7.90 -19.76
C TRP A 27 4.07 8.51 -19.04
N GLN A 28 3.92 8.20 -17.76
CA GLN A 28 2.90 8.80 -16.92
C GLN A 28 3.39 10.15 -16.36
N THR A 29 2.76 11.24 -16.80
CA THR A 29 3.28 12.59 -16.54
C THR A 29 3.05 13.08 -15.11
N ASP A 30 1.96 12.66 -14.46
CA ASP A 30 1.62 13.07 -13.09
C ASP A 30 2.40 12.31 -12.02
N LYS A 31 2.72 11.03 -12.27
CA LYS A 31 3.52 10.19 -11.36
C LYS A 31 4.99 10.03 -11.77
N LEU A 32 5.42 10.67 -12.86
CA LEU A 32 6.78 10.63 -13.41
C LEU A 32 7.35 9.21 -13.49
N ARG A 33 6.56 8.27 -14.01
CA ARG A 33 6.94 6.86 -14.09
C ARG A 33 6.70 6.29 -15.47
N MET A 34 7.46 5.25 -15.78
CA MET A 34 7.26 4.48 -17.00
C MET A 34 6.16 3.43 -16.76
N LEU A 35 5.37 3.18 -17.80
CA LEU A 35 4.37 2.12 -17.87
C LEU A 35 4.67 1.25 -19.09
N MET A 36 4.27 -0.01 -19.04
CA MET A 36 4.33 -0.96 -20.13
C MET A 36 2.95 -1.55 -20.38
N GLY A 37 2.50 -1.52 -21.63
CA GLY A 37 1.31 -2.23 -22.02
C GLY A 37 1.47 -3.73 -22.00
N ASN A 38 0.43 -4.44 -21.60
CA ASN A 38 0.31 -5.90 -21.75
C ASN A 38 -0.85 -6.29 -22.69
N GLY A 39 -1.55 -5.32 -23.29
CA GLY A 39 -2.71 -5.57 -24.16
C GLY A 39 -4.02 -5.89 -23.42
N VAL A 40 -4.03 -5.87 -22.09
CA VAL A 40 -5.19 -6.28 -21.27
C VAL A 40 -5.56 -5.22 -20.23
N VAL A 41 -4.58 -4.68 -19.51
CA VAL A 41 -4.78 -3.75 -18.39
C VAL A 41 -4.88 -2.33 -18.92
N ALA A 42 -6.02 -1.68 -18.65
CA ALA A 42 -6.18 -0.25 -18.91
C ALA A 42 -5.20 0.56 -18.05
N GLY A 43 -4.57 1.59 -18.61
CA GLY A 43 -3.51 2.36 -17.94
C GLY A 43 -2.11 1.76 -18.04
N GLY A 44 -1.96 0.50 -18.47
CA GLY A 44 -0.68 -0.19 -18.51
C GLY A 44 -0.14 -0.57 -17.13
N ILE A 45 0.99 -1.27 -17.12
CA ILE A 45 1.66 -1.76 -15.90
C ILE A 45 2.86 -0.88 -15.60
N PRO A 46 2.97 -0.25 -14.43
CA PRO A 46 4.13 0.57 -14.08
C PRO A 46 5.40 -0.28 -14.03
N ILE A 47 6.48 0.24 -14.63
CA ILE A 47 7.81 -0.36 -14.64
C ILE A 47 8.75 0.56 -13.87
N GLY A 48 9.27 0.05 -12.76
CA GLY A 48 10.00 0.82 -11.75
C GLY A 48 9.04 1.41 -10.71
N GLY A 49 9.14 0.96 -9.46
CA GLY A 49 8.39 1.51 -8.34
C GLY A 49 9.15 2.68 -7.73
N SER A 50 8.57 3.88 -7.80
CA SER A 50 8.87 4.91 -6.80
C SER A 50 8.23 4.45 -5.49
N LEU A 51 8.96 4.53 -4.38
CA LEU A 51 8.40 4.30 -3.06
C LEU A 51 7.32 5.36 -2.81
N ILE A 52 6.06 4.92 -2.73
CA ILE A 52 4.93 5.82 -2.46
C ILE A 52 4.80 5.95 -0.95
N ILE A 53 4.76 7.20 -0.47
CA ILE A 53 4.39 7.51 0.92
C ILE A 53 3.06 8.26 0.88
N GLU A 54 2.09 7.79 1.64
CA GLU A 54 0.77 8.41 1.77
C GLU A 54 0.51 8.81 3.23
N HIS A 55 0.03 10.05 3.39
CA HIS A 55 -0.33 10.63 4.68
C HIS A 55 -1.84 10.65 4.84
N HIS A 56 -2.31 10.05 5.92
CA HIS A 56 -3.73 9.85 6.20
C HIS A 56 -4.15 10.68 7.41
N THR A 57 -5.24 11.43 7.25
CA THR A 57 -5.86 12.22 8.33
C THR A 57 -7.16 11.59 8.86
N ALA A 58 -7.59 10.48 8.25
CA ALA A 58 -8.75 9.68 8.59
C ALA A 58 -8.47 8.20 8.30
N SER A 59 -9.32 7.29 8.78
CA SER A 59 -9.26 5.86 8.45
C SER A 59 -9.41 5.60 6.95
N ASP A 60 -8.83 4.50 6.48
CA ASP A 60 -8.83 4.12 5.07
C ASP A 60 -8.95 2.60 4.87
N THR A 61 -9.47 2.19 3.71
CA THR A 61 -9.53 0.79 3.26
C THR A 61 -8.58 0.59 2.10
N LEU A 62 -7.51 -0.15 2.35
CA LEU A 62 -6.44 -0.36 1.38
C LEU A 62 -6.80 -1.43 0.36
N THR A 63 -6.21 -1.31 -0.82
CA THR A 63 -6.37 -2.23 -1.94
C THR A 63 -5.04 -2.91 -2.26
N LYS A 64 -5.08 -4.14 -2.79
CA LYS A 64 -3.84 -4.88 -3.12
C LYS A 64 -2.99 -4.18 -4.20
N GLU A 65 -3.59 -3.32 -5.01
CA GLU A 65 -2.94 -2.50 -6.01
C GLU A 65 -1.98 -1.46 -5.41
N GLU A 66 -2.10 -1.17 -4.12
CA GLU A 66 -1.25 -0.24 -3.37
C GLU A 66 -0.03 -0.92 -2.75
N THR A 67 0.20 -2.20 -3.05
CA THR A 67 1.35 -2.96 -2.53
C THR A 67 2.68 -2.22 -2.70
N GLY A 68 3.53 -2.29 -1.67
CA GLY A 68 4.85 -1.66 -1.63
C GLY A 68 4.84 -0.18 -1.22
N SER A 69 3.68 0.35 -0.82
CA SER A 69 3.54 1.71 -0.30
C SER A 69 3.81 1.81 1.21
N ILE A 70 4.04 3.04 1.66
CA ILE A 70 4.14 3.43 3.07
C ILE A 70 2.94 4.29 3.44
N HIS A 71 2.19 3.89 4.45
CA HIS A 71 1.06 4.62 4.99
C HIS A 71 1.40 5.21 6.37
N THR A 72 1.00 6.45 6.60
CA THR A 72 1.29 7.16 7.86
C THR A 72 0.08 7.96 8.33
N ASN A 73 0.00 8.24 9.63
CA ASN A 73 -1.05 9.10 10.19
C ASN A 73 -0.62 10.59 10.29
N LEU A 74 0.35 11.05 9.48
CA LEU A 74 0.83 12.43 9.54
C LEU A 74 -0.33 13.41 9.29
N GLY A 75 -0.55 14.31 10.25
CA GLY A 75 -1.63 15.29 10.19
C GLY A 75 -2.98 14.79 10.71
N ALA A 76 -3.08 13.54 11.15
CA ALA A 76 -4.26 13.06 11.87
C ALA A 76 -4.49 13.88 13.16
N THR A 77 -5.76 14.10 13.49
CA THR A 77 -6.21 14.80 14.71
C THR A 77 -6.95 13.88 15.67
N GLY A 78 -6.95 12.58 15.38
CA GLY A 78 -7.58 11.51 16.14
C GLY A 78 -7.08 10.15 15.67
N ALA A 79 -7.59 9.09 16.29
CA ALA A 79 -7.25 7.72 15.90
C ALA A 79 -7.71 7.43 14.47
N ILE A 80 -6.88 6.67 13.73
CA ILE A 80 -7.21 6.18 12.38
C ILE A 80 -7.01 4.67 12.32
N THR A 81 -7.77 4.01 11.45
CA THR A 81 -7.65 2.57 11.20
C THR A 81 -7.39 2.36 9.71
N PHE A 82 -6.42 1.53 9.38
CA PHE A 82 -6.25 0.98 8.04
C PHE A 82 -6.86 -0.42 7.98
N THR A 83 -7.87 -0.59 7.12
CA THR A 83 -8.44 -1.91 6.82
C THR A 83 -7.65 -2.54 5.67
N LEU A 84 -7.06 -3.71 5.92
CA LEU A 84 -6.26 -4.45 4.95
C LEU A 84 -7.15 -5.22 3.96
N PRO A 85 -6.69 -5.39 2.69
CA PRO A 85 -7.47 -6.08 1.67
C PRO A 85 -7.59 -7.58 1.98
N GLN A 86 -8.82 -8.09 1.92
CA GLN A 86 -9.16 -9.51 2.14
C GLN A 86 -8.87 -10.39 0.91
N ASP A 87 -8.69 -9.79 -0.26
CA ASP A 87 -8.35 -10.46 -1.52
C ASP A 87 -6.86 -10.28 -1.88
N ALA A 88 -6.03 -9.94 -0.90
CA ALA A 88 -4.59 -9.82 -1.05
C ALA A 88 -3.97 -11.14 -1.51
N VAL A 89 -3.12 -11.07 -2.54
CA VAL A 89 -2.34 -12.22 -2.99
C VAL A 89 -1.10 -12.36 -2.12
N ALA A 90 -0.54 -13.57 -2.02
CA ALA A 90 0.70 -13.79 -1.29
C ALA A 90 1.79 -12.82 -1.78
N GLY A 91 2.41 -12.10 -0.85
CA GLY A 91 3.45 -11.10 -1.15
C GLY A 91 2.94 -9.66 -1.31
N THR A 92 1.62 -9.39 -1.32
CA THR A 92 1.11 -8.03 -1.14
C THR A 92 1.67 -7.47 0.16
N SER A 93 2.21 -6.25 0.16
CA SER A 93 2.93 -5.70 1.31
C SER A 93 2.64 -4.22 1.55
N PHE A 94 2.68 -3.83 2.82
CA PHE A 94 2.48 -2.44 3.25
C PHE A 94 3.42 -2.12 4.41
N HIS A 95 3.88 -0.87 4.48
CA HIS A 95 4.62 -0.35 5.63
C HIS A 95 3.79 0.72 6.32
N PHE A 96 3.59 0.60 7.62
CA PHE A 96 2.86 1.59 8.42
C PHE A 96 3.83 2.32 9.35
N VAL A 97 3.69 3.64 9.47
CA VAL A 97 4.52 4.46 10.37
C VAL A 97 3.66 5.51 11.08
N VAL A 98 3.76 5.56 12.41
CA VAL A 98 3.14 6.58 13.23
C VAL A 98 3.96 7.88 13.13
N MET A 99 3.34 8.95 12.64
CA MET A 99 3.93 10.29 12.47
C MET A 99 3.14 11.41 13.16
N ALA A 100 1.95 11.11 13.69
CA ALA A 100 1.21 11.92 14.65
C ALA A 100 0.96 11.10 15.92
N ALA A 101 0.98 11.73 17.09
CA ALA A 101 0.78 11.09 18.40
C ALA A 101 -0.71 10.76 18.66
N TYR A 102 -1.30 10.00 17.74
CA TYR A 102 -2.63 9.43 17.79
C TYR A 102 -2.53 7.97 17.32
N SER A 103 -3.45 7.13 17.79
CA SER A 103 -3.48 5.72 17.43
C SER A 103 -3.57 5.52 15.90
N LEU A 104 -2.68 4.69 15.37
CA LEU A 104 -2.74 4.13 14.02
C LEU A 104 -3.01 2.63 14.19
N ALA A 105 -4.25 2.24 13.90
CA ALA A 105 -4.71 0.85 14.00
C ALA A 105 -4.68 0.14 12.64
N LEU A 106 -4.49 -1.17 12.70
CA LEU A 106 -4.48 -2.08 11.56
C LEU A 106 -5.59 -3.10 11.79
N ASN A 107 -6.58 -3.08 10.92
CA ASN A 107 -7.64 -4.09 10.88
C ASN A 107 -7.31 -5.09 9.76
N PRO A 108 -7.08 -6.37 10.05
CA PRO A 108 -6.79 -7.37 9.02
C PRO A 108 -7.98 -7.71 8.13
N GLY A 109 -9.19 -7.27 8.49
CA GLY A 109 -10.46 -7.59 7.86
C GLY A 109 -11.17 -8.79 8.52
N ALA A 110 -12.43 -9.02 8.11
CA ALA A 110 -13.35 -9.93 8.81
C ALA A 110 -12.86 -11.40 8.92
N ALA A 111 -12.10 -11.88 7.95
CA ALA A 111 -11.57 -13.25 7.92
C ALA A 111 -10.03 -13.29 7.94
N GLY A 112 -9.36 -12.16 8.21
CA GLY A 112 -7.92 -12.09 8.30
C GLY A 112 -7.44 -11.95 9.73
N GLY A 113 -6.34 -12.62 10.06
CA GLY A 113 -5.57 -12.40 11.29
C GLY A 113 -4.25 -11.67 11.06
N LEU A 114 -3.70 -11.10 12.13
CA LEU A 114 -2.36 -10.52 12.15
C LEU A 114 -1.40 -11.46 12.89
N TYR A 115 -0.29 -11.82 12.23
CA TYR A 115 0.88 -12.39 12.89
C TYR A 115 1.83 -11.26 13.26
N ILE A 116 1.69 -10.70 14.47
CA ILE A 116 2.47 -9.56 14.98
C ILE A 116 2.89 -9.84 16.43
N VAL A 117 4.06 -9.34 16.85
CA VAL A 117 4.63 -9.63 18.18
C VAL A 117 4.81 -11.15 18.41
N GLY A 118 5.17 -11.88 17.35
CA GLY A 118 5.55 -13.29 17.41
C GLY A 118 4.41 -14.32 17.54
N ALA A 119 3.14 -13.93 17.38
CA ALA A 119 2.00 -14.83 17.41
C ALA A 119 0.91 -14.43 16.41
N LYS A 120 0.07 -15.39 16.00
CA LYS A 120 -1.20 -15.10 15.31
C LYS A 120 -2.22 -14.63 16.33
N HIS A 121 -2.91 -13.54 16.04
CA HIS A 121 -4.05 -13.03 16.83
C HIS A 121 -5.38 -13.39 16.19
N THR A 122 -6.48 -13.04 16.86
CA THR A 122 -7.82 -13.41 16.41
C THR A 122 -8.12 -12.74 15.08
N ASP A 123 -8.90 -13.40 14.23
CA ASP A 123 -9.34 -12.77 12.99
C ASP A 123 -10.19 -11.52 13.32
N ASN A 124 -10.07 -10.47 12.51
CA ASN A 124 -10.72 -9.17 12.69
C ASN A 124 -10.36 -8.43 14.00
N GLU A 125 -9.22 -8.77 14.63
CA GLU A 125 -8.70 -8.05 15.79
C GLU A 125 -7.80 -6.89 15.35
N ASP A 126 -8.13 -5.67 15.79
CA ASP A 126 -7.37 -4.47 15.48
C ASP A 126 -6.10 -4.39 16.34
N TRP A 127 -4.97 -4.07 15.73
CA TRP A 127 -3.71 -3.82 16.42
C TRP A 127 -3.19 -2.43 16.11
N ALA A 128 -2.76 -1.70 17.13
CA ALA A 128 -2.36 -0.31 16.99
C ALA A 128 -1.06 0.02 17.71
N ALA A 129 -0.48 1.14 17.25
CA ALA A 129 0.62 1.88 17.85
C ALA A 129 0.20 3.36 17.94
N ASP A 130 0.76 4.13 18.88
CA ASP A 130 0.35 5.51 19.13
C ASP A 130 1.51 6.49 19.38
N ALA A 131 2.75 6.00 19.47
CA ALA A 131 3.92 6.84 19.62
C ALA A 131 4.58 7.13 18.26
N ILE A 132 5.01 8.38 18.07
CA ILE A 132 5.68 8.81 16.84
C ILE A 132 6.96 8.01 16.63
N GLY A 133 7.13 7.47 15.42
CA GLY A 133 8.28 6.65 15.02
C GLY A 133 8.07 5.15 15.13
N GLU A 134 6.94 4.70 15.71
CA GLU A 134 6.56 3.29 15.70
C GLU A 134 6.14 2.86 14.29
N SER A 135 6.52 1.64 13.89
CA SER A 135 6.28 1.15 12.54
C SER A 135 6.14 -0.37 12.47
N VAL A 136 5.51 -0.85 11.40
CA VAL A 136 5.42 -2.28 11.09
C VAL A 136 5.37 -2.50 9.58
N PHE A 137 6.06 -3.54 9.11
CA PHE A 137 5.99 -3.98 7.71
C PHE A 137 5.26 -5.31 7.62
N LEU A 138 4.10 -5.28 6.95
CA LEU A 138 3.20 -6.41 6.79
C LEU A 138 3.31 -7.01 5.39
N VAL A 139 3.22 -8.33 5.30
CA VAL A 139 3.13 -9.08 4.05
C VAL A 139 2.00 -10.10 4.14
N ALA A 140 1.12 -10.13 3.14
CA ALA A 140 0.05 -11.10 3.04
C ALA A 140 0.59 -12.51 2.73
N ASP A 141 0.03 -13.52 3.37
CA ASP A 141 0.39 -14.93 3.17
C ASP A 141 -0.38 -15.60 2.00
N GLY A 142 -1.40 -14.92 1.49
CA GLY A 142 -2.29 -15.41 0.43
C GLY A 142 -3.48 -16.24 0.91
N ASN A 143 -3.66 -16.38 2.22
CA ASN A 143 -4.79 -17.06 2.86
C ASN A 143 -5.67 -16.08 3.68
N GLY A 144 -5.55 -14.78 3.40
CA GLY A 144 -6.29 -13.71 4.09
C GLY A 144 -5.60 -13.19 5.36
N ASP A 145 -4.50 -13.81 5.80
CA ASP A 145 -3.74 -13.36 6.96
C ASP A 145 -2.54 -12.48 6.56
N TRP A 146 -2.04 -11.71 7.52
CA TRP A 146 -0.90 -10.81 7.33
C TRP A 146 0.21 -11.08 8.34
N VAL A 147 1.45 -11.12 7.86
CA VAL A 147 2.64 -11.39 8.67
C VAL A 147 3.48 -10.13 8.81
N ALA A 148 3.74 -9.72 10.06
CA ALA A 148 4.74 -8.70 10.37
C ALA A 148 6.14 -9.31 10.20
N LEU A 149 6.93 -8.75 9.29
CA LEU A 149 8.33 -9.16 9.11
C LEU A 149 9.27 -8.42 10.06
N TYR A 150 8.92 -7.18 10.41
CA TYR A 150 9.57 -6.40 11.46
C TYR A 150 8.62 -5.33 11.97
N GLU A 151 8.80 -5.02 13.24
CA GLU A 151 8.11 -3.96 13.96
C GLU A 151 9.12 -3.12 14.75
N THR A 152 8.79 -1.85 14.95
CA THR A 152 9.48 -0.93 15.86
C THR A 152 8.43 -0.31 16.76
N GLY A 153 8.71 -0.27 18.07
CA GLY A 153 7.78 0.25 19.07
C GLY A 153 6.91 -0.81 19.73
N THR A 154 5.82 -0.36 20.34
CA THR A 154 4.83 -1.20 21.02
C THR A 154 3.57 -1.26 20.18
N TRP A 155 3.26 -2.45 19.69
CA TRP A 155 2.00 -2.75 19.04
C TRP A 155 1.14 -3.57 19.99
N GLY A 156 -0.13 -3.20 20.13
CA GLY A 156 -1.07 -3.88 21.02
C GLY A 156 -2.47 -3.95 20.43
N ALA A 157 -3.24 -4.93 20.88
CA ALA A 157 -4.66 -5.03 20.56
C ALA A 157 -5.40 -3.75 20.99
N VAL A 158 -6.26 -3.25 20.13
CA VAL A 158 -7.19 -2.16 20.46
C VAL A 158 -8.35 -2.76 21.25
N ALA A 159 -8.62 -2.18 22.42
CA ALA A 159 -9.68 -2.64 23.33
C ALA A 159 -11.10 -2.25 22.87
#